data_AF-A0A381WP54-F1
#
_entry.id   AF-A0A381WP54-F1
#
_cell.length_a   1.000
_cell.length_b   1.000
_cell.length_c   1.000
_cell.angle_alpha   90.00
_cell.angle_beta   90.00
_cell.angle_gamma   90.00
#
_symmetry.space_group_name_H-M   'P 1'
#
loop_
_entity.id
_entity.type
_entity.pdbx_description
1 polymer ?
#
loop_
_entity_poly.entity_id
_entity_poly.type
_entity_poly.pdbx_seq_one_letter_code
_entity_poly.pdbx_strand_id
1 'polypeptide(L)'
;VSGYRLTVLPGDGTGREVTAAARHIIEVFEEHSPLSFDITEIPCGGQHFLETGEEWPEGSFEHCRDNSDAILLGAIGWPGATMPNGDIAGGQVILGLRSGLGLYANIRPVKLYHGVQHKVHGEHTDIWDPDLVDMVLIRENTEGLYHSLLRRSAQAAVGAKDEPIVIDEFPGLEGEVSWDPRPISRNGSERVIRFAFELAKRRESQLQAPQRVTCVDKSNVLRGCRLFRKVFDEIAEEYESIETTKAFIDAFTMWLVR
;
A
#
# COMPACT_ATOMS: atom_id res chain seq x y z
N VAL A 1 -22.14 -19.17 15.46
CA VAL A 1 -21.69 -18.19 14.45
C VAL A 1 -20.18 -18.30 14.44
N SER A 2 -19.55 -18.66 13.32
CA SER A 2 -18.08 -18.66 13.25
C SER A 2 -17.62 -17.20 13.20
N GLY A 3 -16.79 -16.78 14.15
CA GLY A 3 -16.20 -15.44 14.14
C GLY A 3 -15.26 -15.23 12.95
N TYR A 4 -15.06 -13.98 12.57
CA TYR A 4 -14.04 -13.58 11.60
C TYR A 4 -12.66 -13.73 12.25
N ARG A 5 -11.73 -14.39 11.59
CA ARG A 5 -10.36 -14.54 12.08
C ARG A 5 -9.57 -13.28 11.75
N LEU A 6 -9.15 -12.54 12.77
CA LEU A 6 -8.44 -11.28 12.62
C LEU A 6 -7.02 -11.42 13.17
N THR A 7 -6.02 -11.30 12.30
CA THR A 7 -4.63 -11.24 12.75
C THR A 7 -4.24 -9.79 13.00
N VAL A 8 -3.72 -9.50 14.19
CA VAL A 8 -3.21 -8.19 14.57
C VAL A 8 -1.69 -8.25 14.57
N LEU A 9 -1.09 -7.31 13.83
CA LEU A 9 0.36 -7.11 13.72
C LEU A 9 0.68 -5.73 14.29
N PRO A 10 0.94 -5.58 15.61
CA PRO A 10 1.12 -4.27 16.23
C PRO A 10 2.33 -3.51 15.69
N GLY A 11 3.39 -4.24 15.39
CA GLY A 11 4.65 -3.71 14.88
C GLY A 11 5.38 -2.82 15.89
N ASP A 12 5.84 -1.66 15.41
CA ASP A 12 6.81 -0.80 16.06
C ASP A 12 6.22 0.57 16.48
N GLY A 13 6.84 1.19 17.49
CA GLY A 13 6.53 2.56 17.92
C GLY A 13 5.05 2.78 18.21
N THR A 14 4.49 3.85 17.64
CA THR A 14 3.08 4.21 17.79
C THR A 14 2.11 3.16 17.22
N GLY A 15 2.59 2.23 16.38
CA GLY A 15 1.82 1.10 15.87
C GLY A 15 1.14 0.29 16.98
N ARG A 16 1.84 0.08 18.10
CA ARG A 16 1.31 -0.66 19.26
C ARG A 16 0.18 0.10 19.96
N GLU A 17 0.33 1.41 20.11
CA GLU A 17 -0.67 2.27 20.77
C GLU A 17 -1.95 2.37 19.92
N VAL A 18 -1.81 2.61 18.62
CA VAL A 18 -2.97 2.77 17.73
C VAL A 18 -3.69 1.45 17.45
N THR A 19 -2.98 0.32 17.43
CA THR A 19 -3.62 -1.00 17.31
C THR A 19 -4.37 -1.38 18.57
N ALA A 20 -3.85 -1.05 19.76
CA ALA A 20 -4.60 -1.20 21.01
C ALA A 20 -5.90 -0.38 21.00
N ALA A 21 -5.85 0.87 20.54
CA ALA A 21 -7.05 1.70 20.39
C ALA A 21 -8.05 1.11 19.37
N ALA A 22 -7.57 0.59 18.24
CA ALA A 22 -8.41 -0.08 17.25
C ALA A 22 -9.08 -1.34 17.81
N ARG A 23 -8.37 -2.12 18.65
CA ARG A 23 -8.93 -3.29 19.35
C ARG A 23 -10.08 -2.91 20.27
N HIS A 24 -9.96 -1.79 21.00
CA HIS A 24 -11.06 -1.32 21.83
C HIS A 24 -12.32 -0.97 21.01
N ILE A 25 -12.15 -0.41 19.82
CA ILE A 25 -13.27 -0.15 18.90
C ILE A 25 -13.90 -1.47 18.43
N ILE A 26 -13.08 -2.49 18.14
CA ILE A 26 -13.57 -3.83 17.75
C ILE A 26 -14.42 -4.45 18.87
N GLU A 27 -13.98 -4.37 20.13
CA GLU A 27 -14.74 -4.85 21.29
C GLU A 27 -16.15 -4.23 21.36
N VAL A 28 -16.24 -2.91 21.10
CA VAL A 28 -17.53 -2.19 21.06
C VAL A 28 -18.44 -2.74 19.94
N PHE A 29 -17.88 -3.09 18.78
CA PHE A 29 -18.66 -3.73 17.71
C PHE A 29 -19.10 -5.14 18.06
N GLU A 30 -18.30 -5.92 18.77
CA GLU A 30 -18.71 -7.25 19.25
C GLU A 30 -19.83 -7.15 20.29
N GLU A 31 -19.79 -6.15 21.17
CA GLU A 31 -20.83 -5.92 22.18
C GLU A 31 -22.17 -5.50 21.56
N HIS A 32 -22.14 -4.69 20.51
CA HIS A 32 -23.33 -4.03 19.97
C HIS A 32 -23.77 -4.53 18.58
N SER A 33 -23.19 -5.61 18.07
CA SER A 33 -23.55 -6.19 16.78
C SER A 33 -23.45 -7.72 16.80
N PRO A 34 -23.99 -8.44 15.80
CA PRO A 34 -23.84 -9.89 15.72
C PRO A 34 -22.45 -10.35 15.24
N LEU A 35 -21.50 -9.42 15.06
CA LEU A 35 -20.13 -9.73 14.65
C LEU A 35 -19.34 -10.32 15.83
N SER A 36 -18.41 -11.21 15.52
CA SER A 36 -17.42 -11.74 16.48
C SER A 36 -16.09 -11.92 15.78
N PHE A 37 -15.00 -11.72 16.50
CA PHE A 37 -13.64 -11.75 15.98
C PHE A 37 -12.78 -12.73 16.79
N ASP A 38 -12.18 -13.70 16.12
CA ASP A 38 -11.13 -14.53 16.68
C ASP A 38 -9.78 -13.85 16.43
N ILE A 39 -9.27 -13.15 17.44
CA ILE A 39 -8.11 -12.27 17.31
C ILE A 39 -6.82 -13.01 17.69
N THR A 40 -5.91 -13.16 16.73
CA THR A 40 -4.53 -13.60 16.99
C THR A 40 -3.57 -12.44 16.83
N GLU A 41 -2.84 -12.10 17.88
CA GLU A 41 -1.77 -11.10 17.82
C GLU A 41 -0.43 -11.78 17.58
N ILE A 42 0.35 -11.29 16.61
CA ILE A 42 1.69 -11.79 16.30
C ILE A 42 2.71 -10.67 16.57
N PRO A 43 3.72 -10.89 17.43
CA PRO A 43 4.79 -9.91 17.63
C PRO A 43 5.60 -9.79 16.35
N CYS A 44 5.91 -8.57 15.93
CA CYS A 44 6.61 -8.32 14.68
C CYS A 44 7.30 -6.95 14.68
N GLY A 45 8.14 -6.70 13.68
CA GLY A 45 8.77 -5.41 13.42
C GLY A 45 10.23 -5.32 13.84
N GLY A 46 10.80 -4.13 13.70
CA GLY A 46 12.20 -3.86 13.97
C GLY A 46 12.58 -3.98 15.44
N GLN A 47 11.68 -3.64 16.36
CA GLN A 47 11.94 -3.84 17.79
C GLN A 47 12.04 -5.34 18.12
N HIS A 48 11.11 -6.14 17.61
CA HIS A 48 11.14 -7.59 17.77
C HIS A 48 12.41 -8.21 17.19
N PHE A 49 12.85 -7.72 16.02
CA PHE A 49 14.11 -8.11 15.41
C PHE A 49 15.34 -7.81 16.28
N LEU A 50 15.41 -6.64 16.93
CA LEU A 50 16.52 -6.32 17.82
C LEU A 50 16.56 -7.22 19.06
N GLU A 51 15.40 -7.68 19.54
CA GLU A 51 15.27 -8.53 20.71
C GLU A 51 15.55 -10.01 20.42
N THR A 52 15.19 -10.48 19.22
CA THR A 52 15.15 -11.92 18.89
C THR A 52 16.04 -12.33 17.72
N GLY A 53 16.40 -11.39 16.85
CA GLY A 53 17.02 -11.65 15.55
C GLY A 53 16.03 -11.95 14.43
N GLU A 54 14.72 -11.98 14.69
CA GLU A 54 13.67 -12.32 13.73
C GLU A 54 12.68 -11.16 13.54
N GLU A 55 12.20 -10.94 12.32
CA GLU A 55 11.21 -9.86 12.04
C GLU A 55 9.81 -10.18 12.58
N TRP A 56 9.52 -11.45 12.77
CA TRP A 56 8.32 -12.07 13.35
C TRP A 56 8.58 -13.58 13.54
N PRO A 57 7.81 -14.28 14.38
CA PRO A 57 7.99 -15.72 14.60
C PRO A 57 7.86 -16.57 13.33
N GLU A 58 8.55 -17.71 13.28
CA GLU A 58 8.37 -18.71 12.22
C GLU A 58 6.89 -19.12 12.06
N GLY A 59 6.43 -19.28 10.81
CA GLY A 59 5.04 -19.62 10.50
C GLY A 59 4.06 -18.44 10.49
N SER A 60 4.53 -17.21 10.77
CA SER A 60 3.67 -16.02 10.79
C SER A 60 3.03 -15.71 9.43
N PHE A 61 3.75 -15.92 8.32
CA PHE A 61 3.20 -15.73 6.98
C PHE A 61 2.09 -16.74 6.67
N GLU A 62 2.31 -18.02 6.96
CA GLU A 62 1.32 -19.10 6.78
C GLU A 62 0.09 -18.85 7.64
N HIS A 63 0.27 -18.38 8.88
CA HIS A 63 -0.83 -17.96 9.73
C HIS A 63 -1.65 -16.86 9.05
N CYS A 64 -1.00 -15.78 8.60
CA CYS A 64 -1.65 -14.66 7.93
C CYS A 64 -2.40 -15.07 6.65
N ARG A 65 -1.88 -16.07 5.91
CA ARG A 65 -2.47 -16.55 4.64
C ARG A 65 -3.64 -17.49 4.87
N ASP A 66 -3.47 -18.47 5.77
CA ASP A 66 -4.36 -19.63 5.88
C ASP A 66 -5.36 -19.48 7.04
N ASN A 67 -5.01 -18.68 8.04
CA ASN A 67 -5.73 -18.58 9.32
C ASN A 67 -6.33 -17.19 9.58
N SER A 68 -6.32 -16.29 8.60
CA SER A 68 -6.85 -14.93 8.73
C SER A 68 -7.86 -14.61 7.64
N ASP A 69 -8.97 -13.99 8.01
CA ASP A 69 -9.91 -13.36 7.07
C ASP A 69 -9.52 -11.89 6.81
N ALA A 70 -8.87 -11.25 7.79
CA ALA A 70 -8.31 -9.91 7.69
C ALA A 70 -7.04 -9.75 8.54
N ILE A 71 -6.21 -8.78 8.17
CA ILE A 71 -4.98 -8.43 8.87
C ILE A 71 -5.03 -6.96 9.26
N LEU A 72 -4.90 -6.66 10.55
CA LEU A 72 -4.77 -5.31 11.09
C LEU A 72 -3.30 -5.06 11.43
N LEU A 73 -2.62 -4.27 10.59
CA LEU A 73 -1.24 -3.86 10.79
C LEU A 73 -1.18 -2.46 11.42
N GLY A 74 -0.35 -2.31 12.46
CA GLY A 74 0.01 -1.02 13.04
C GLY A 74 1.05 -0.28 12.19
N ALA A 75 2.26 -0.14 12.70
CA ALA A 75 3.36 0.53 12.01
C ALA A 75 4.60 -0.37 12.01
N ILE A 76 5.47 -0.24 11.01
CA ILE A 76 6.72 -0.97 10.92
C ILE A 76 7.85 0.03 10.70
N GLY A 77 8.94 -0.16 11.43
CA GLY A 77 10.13 0.67 11.38
C GLY A 77 10.59 1.04 12.78
N TRP A 78 11.82 0.66 13.12
CA TRP A 78 12.44 0.97 14.41
C TRP A 78 13.86 1.52 14.21
N PRO A 79 14.26 2.61 14.90
CA PRO A 79 15.61 3.15 14.79
C PRO A 79 16.69 2.11 15.12
N GLY A 80 17.67 1.96 14.23
CA GLY A 80 18.78 1.02 14.40
C GLY A 80 18.47 -0.44 14.07
N ALA A 81 17.24 -0.78 13.68
CA ALA A 81 16.85 -2.13 13.25
C ALA A 81 17.19 -2.37 11.77
N THR A 82 18.49 -2.30 11.42
CA THR A 82 19.00 -2.57 10.08
C THR A 82 19.52 -4.01 10.01
N MET A 83 19.12 -4.73 8.96
CA MET A 83 19.54 -6.10 8.69
C MET A 83 20.94 -6.12 8.04
N PRO A 84 21.66 -7.26 8.07
CA PRO A 84 22.99 -7.38 7.46
C PRO A 84 23.05 -7.05 5.97
N ASN A 85 21.94 -7.20 5.25
CA ASN A 85 21.81 -6.85 3.83
C ASN A 85 21.50 -5.37 3.57
N GLY A 86 21.40 -4.54 4.62
CA GLY A 86 21.09 -3.11 4.55
C GLY A 86 19.60 -2.77 4.53
N ASP A 87 18.70 -3.75 4.44
CA ASP A 87 17.26 -3.51 4.55
C ASP A 87 16.88 -3.16 6.00
N ILE A 88 15.77 -2.45 6.18
CA ILE A 88 15.18 -2.21 7.50
C ILE A 88 14.36 -3.45 7.90
N ALA A 89 14.52 -3.92 9.12
CA ALA A 89 13.75 -5.03 9.66
C ALA A 89 12.25 -4.70 9.72
N GLY A 90 11.42 -5.71 9.44
CA GLY A 90 9.97 -5.63 9.26
C GLY A 90 9.52 -5.65 7.79
N GLY A 91 10.46 -5.74 6.84
CA GLY A 91 10.18 -5.95 5.42
C GLY A 91 9.33 -7.19 5.14
N GLN A 92 9.56 -8.31 5.85
CA GLN A 92 8.74 -9.53 5.70
C GLN A 92 7.27 -9.27 6.07
N VAL A 93 7.06 -8.54 7.18
CA VAL A 93 5.74 -8.22 7.72
C VAL A 93 4.94 -7.36 6.74
N ILE A 94 5.56 -6.32 6.16
CA ILE A 94 4.82 -5.37 5.31
C ILE A 94 4.93 -5.67 3.81
N LEU A 95 6.13 -5.92 3.29
CA LEU A 95 6.37 -6.14 1.86
C LEU A 95 6.19 -7.61 1.50
N GLY A 96 6.59 -8.51 2.39
CA GLY A 96 6.35 -9.95 2.24
C GLY A 96 4.86 -10.28 2.19
N LEU A 97 4.04 -9.76 3.11
CA LEU A 97 2.58 -9.91 3.03
C LEU A 97 1.99 -9.30 1.75
N ARG A 98 2.41 -8.09 1.36
CA ARG A 98 1.90 -7.43 0.15
C ARG A 98 2.07 -8.29 -1.09
N SER A 99 3.29 -8.77 -1.34
CA SER A 99 3.56 -9.58 -2.53
C SER A 99 3.06 -11.02 -2.37
N GLY A 100 3.27 -11.64 -1.20
CA GLY A 100 2.95 -13.04 -0.97
C GLY A 100 1.45 -13.34 -0.96
N LEU A 101 0.62 -12.38 -0.54
CA LEU A 101 -0.85 -12.48 -0.59
C LEU A 101 -1.46 -11.81 -1.83
N GLY A 102 -0.63 -11.26 -2.73
CA GLY A 102 -1.11 -10.58 -3.93
C GLY A 102 -1.95 -9.33 -3.64
N LEU A 103 -1.64 -8.58 -2.58
CA LEU A 103 -2.35 -7.35 -2.15
C LEU A 103 -2.03 -6.17 -3.08
N TYR A 104 -2.44 -6.28 -4.34
CA TYR A 104 -2.04 -5.40 -5.42
C TYR A 104 -2.67 -4.00 -5.37
N ALA A 105 -3.89 -3.88 -4.85
CA ALA A 105 -4.61 -2.62 -4.78
C ALA A 105 -4.41 -1.98 -3.41
N ASN A 106 -3.56 -0.94 -3.33
CA ASN A 106 -3.45 -0.12 -2.13
C ASN A 106 -4.36 1.11 -2.26
N ILE A 107 -5.37 1.17 -1.39
CA ILE A 107 -6.44 2.16 -1.42
C ILE A 107 -6.23 3.16 -0.27
N ARG A 108 -6.20 4.45 -0.56
CA ARG A 108 -6.02 5.52 0.43
C ARG A 108 -7.03 6.64 0.20
N PRO A 109 -8.18 6.61 0.88
CA PRO A 109 -9.09 7.74 0.92
C PRO A 109 -8.41 8.97 1.54
N VAL A 110 -8.61 10.13 0.92
CA VAL A 110 -8.10 11.43 1.37
C VAL A 110 -9.29 12.38 1.39
N LYS A 111 -9.63 12.85 2.60
CA LYS A 111 -10.76 13.73 2.84
C LYS A 111 -10.39 14.78 3.88
N LEU A 112 -10.83 16.01 3.66
CA LEU A 112 -10.81 17.04 4.69
C LEU A 112 -12.11 16.99 5.49
N TYR A 113 -12.00 17.12 6.80
CA TYR A 113 -13.15 17.19 7.70
C TYR A 113 -13.29 18.61 8.22
N HIS A 114 -14.54 19.08 8.29
CA HIS A 114 -14.87 20.38 8.85
C HIS A 114 -14.25 20.58 10.24
N GLY A 115 -13.51 21.68 10.42
CA GLY A 115 -12.87 22.04 11.68
C GLY A 115 -11.51 21.36 11.95
N VAL A 116 -11.02 20.50 11.06
CA VAL A 116 -9.68 19.89 11.19
C VAL A 116 -8.63 20.80 10.57
N GLN A 117 -7.90 21.52 11.42
CA GLN A 117 -6.78 22.37 10.99
C GLN A 117 -5.59 21.54 10.50
N HIS A 118 -4.91 22.02 9.46
CA HIS A 118 -3.74 21.38 8.87
C HIS A 118 -2.56 22.35 8.80
N LYS A 119 -1.32 21.82 8.74
CA LYS A 119 -0.08 22.61 8.79
C LYS A 119 0.56 22.88 7.42
N VAL A 120 -0.21 22.84 6.33
CA VAL A 120 0.33 22.90 4.96
C VAL A 120 0.99 24.24 4.65
N HIS A 121 0.53 25.32 5.26
CA HIS A 121 1.09 26.66 5.08
C HIS A 121 2.06 27.09 6.21
N GLY A 122 2.45 26.16 7.08
CA GLY A 122 3.42 26.41 8.18
C GLY A 122 2.79 26.68 9.55
N GLU A 123 1.54 27.12 9.61
CA GLU A 123 0.75 27.21 10.85
C GLU A 123 -0.46 26.27 10.81
N HIS A 124 -1.06 25.96 11.95
CA HIS A 124 -2.32 25.20 11.97
C HIS A 124 -3.48 26.14 11.64
N THR A 125 -3.95 26.09 10.40
CA THR A 125 -5.19 26.78 10.01
C THR A 125 -5.98 25.91 9.04
N ASP A 126 -7.23 26.32 8.82
CA ASP A 126 -8.10 25.76 7.78
C ASP A 126 -8.02 26.71 6.55
N ILE A 127 -7.26 26.31 5.51
CA ILE A 127 -7.09 27.15 4.29
C ILE A 127 -7.92 26.64 3.11
N TRP A 128 -8.30 25.37 3.14
CA TRP A 128 -9.01 24.72 2.06
C TRP A 128 -10.46 24.58 2.43
N ASP A 129 -11.35 24.71 1.44
CA ASP A 129 -12.73 24.32 1.62
C ASP A 129 -12.79 22.78 1.78
N PRO A 130 -13.22 22.24 2.94
CA PRO A 130 -13.23 20.80 3.17
C PRO A 130 -14.11 20.03 2.17
N ASP A 131 -15.12 20.68 1.61
CA ASP A 131 -16.06 20.06 0.66
C ASP A 131 -15.43 19.86 -0.74
N LEU A 132 -14.26 20.48 -1.01
CA LEU A 132 -13.52 20.31 -2.27
C LEU A 132 -12.53 19.15 -2.25
N VAL A 133 -12.30 18.49 -1.09
CA VAL A 133 -11.32 17.40 -0.95
C VAL A 133 -12.01 16.12 -0.49
N ASP A 134 -12.39 15.28 -1.45
CA ASP A 134 -12.83 13.90 -1.26
C ASP A 134 -12.36 13.04 -2.43
N MET A 135 -11.18 12.44 -2.29
CA MET A 135 -10.55 11.61 -3.33
C MET A 135 -10.04 10.29 -2.76
N VAL A 136 -9.78 9.33 -3.65
CA VAL A 136 -9.17 8.05 -3.27
C VAL A 136 -7.95 7.82 -4.15
N LEU A 137 -6.78 7.68 -3.51
CA LEU A 137 -5.57 7.27 -4.20
C LEU A 137 -5.55 5.75 -4.30
N ILE A 138 -5.36 5.24 -5.51
CA ILE A 138 -5.30 3.81 -5.80
C ILE A 138 -3.93 3.53 -6.40
N ARG A 139 -3.13 2.77 -5.66
CA ARG A 139 -1.73 2.49 -5.98
C ARG A 139 -1.55 1.00 -6.26
N GLU A 140 -0.94 0.67 -7.39
CA GLU A 140 -0.38 -0.66 -7.61
C GLU A 140 0.72 -0.91 -6.58
N ASN A 141 0.64 -2.03 -5.88
CA ASN A 141 1.37 -2.27 -4.65
C ASN A 141 2.26 -3.52 -4.65
N THR A 142 2.37 -4.21 -5.78
CA THR A 142 3.09 -5.50 -5.90
C THR A 142 4.10 -5.57 -7.06
N GLU A 143 4.26 -4.51 -7.85
CA GLU A 143 5.30 -4.37 -8.88
C GLU A 143 5.86 -2.93 -8.91
N GLY A 144 6.42 -2.50 -10.04
CA GLY A 144 7.06 -1.19 -10.17
C GLY A 144 8.45 -1.17 -9.54
N LEU A 145 8.85 0.00 -9.03
CA LEU A 145 10.21 0.22 -8.53
C LEU A 145 10.53 -0.67 -7.31
N TYR A 146 9.49 -1.11 -6.61
CA TYR A 146 9.64 -1.93 -5.41
C TYR A 146 9.72 -3.43 -5.75
N HIS A 147 9.66 -3.82 -7.02
CA HIS A 147 9.54 -5.23 -7.42
C HIS A 147 10.63 -6.11 -6.79
N SER A 148 11.91 -5.72 -6.89
CA SER A 148 13.00 -6.49 -6.28
C SER A 148 12.88 -6.59 -4.77
N LEU A 149 12.52 -5.49 -4.10
CA LEU A 149 12.34 -5.43 -2.64
C LEU A 149 11.14 -6.28 -2.17
N LEU A 150 10.02 -6.19 -2.87
CA LEU A 150 8.82 -7.00 -2.63
C LEU A 150 9.11 -8.49 -2.79
N ARG A 151 9.82 -8.86 -3.87
CA ARG A 151 10.21 -10.24 -4.14
C ARG A 151 11.10 -10.80 -3.03
N ARG A 152 12.20 -10.11 -2.68
CA ARG A 152 13.12 -10.60 -1.64
C ARG A 152 12.46 -10.66 -0.27
N SER A 153 11.59 -9.70 0.05
CA SER A 153 10.82 -9.72 1.32
C SER A 153 9.83 -10.87 1.37
N ALA A 154 9.17 -11.20 0.25
CA ALA A 154 8.26 -12.33 0.17
C ALA A 154 8.98 -13.68 0.22
N GLN A 155 10.15 -13.79 -0.41
CA GLN A 155 11.00 -14.97 -0.27
C GLN A 155 11.44 -15.16 1.18
N ALA A 156 11.95 -14.10 1.82
CA ALA A 156 12.37 -14.15 3.22
C ALA A 156 11.20 -14.54 4.16
N ALA A 157 10.00 -14.03 3.91
CA ALA A 157 8.80 -14.34 4.70
C ALA A 157 8.42 -15.83 4.73
N VAL A 158 8.88 -16.62 3.75
CA VAL A 158 8.67 -18.08 3.66
C VAL A 158 9.98 -18.85 3.79
N GLY A 159 11.04 -18.22 4.32
CA GLY A 159 12.36 -18.85 4.52
C GLY A 159 13.17 -19.11 3.24
N ALA A 160 12.77 -18.55 2.08
CA ALA A 160 13.50 -18.65 0.83
C ALA A 160 14.58 -17.55 0.70
N LYS A 161 15.61 -17.83 -0.11
CA LYS A 161 16.70 -16.88 -0.37
C LYS A 161 16.38 -15.96 -1.55
N ASP A 162 16.86 -14.73 -1.49
CA ASP A 162 16.83 -13.81 -2.63
C ASP A 162 17.79 -14.29 -3.73
N GLU A 163 17.32 -14.29 -4.96
CA GLU A 163 18.15 -14.48 -6.16
C GLU A 163 18.13 -13.17 -6.95
N PRO A 164 19.19 -12.34 -6.86
CA PRO A 164 19.19 -11.02 -7.46
C PRO A 164 19.06 -11.05 -8.99
N ILE A 165 18.44 -10.02 -9.55
CA ILE A 165 18.49 -9.78 -11.00
C ILE A 165 19.90 -9.28 -11.33
N VAL A 166 20.59 -9.97 -12.24
CA VAL A 166 21.96 -9.62 -12.64
C VAL A 166 21.95 -8.81 -13.93
N ILE A 167 22.63 -7.66 -13.91
CA ILE A 167 22.97 -6.86 -15.08
C ILE A 167 24.49 -6.65 -15.05
N ASP A 168 25.18 -7.14 -16.07
CA ASP A 168 26.64 -7.21 -16.10
C ASP A 168 27.31 -5.83 -16.28
N GLU A 169 26.70 -4.97 -17.09
CA GLU A 169 27.26 -3.64 -17.40
C GLU A 169 26.17 -2.59 -17.64
N PHE A 170 26.49 -1.34 -17.28
CA PHE A 170 25.72 -0.15 -17.63
C PHE A 170 26.60 0.75 -18.51
N PRO A 171 26.54 0.63 -19.84
CA PRO A 171 27.39 1.39 -20.75
C PRO A 171 27.33 2.90 -20.48
N GLY A 172 28.50 3.52 -20.30
CA GLY A 172 28.63 4.95 -20.06
C GLY A 172 28.52 5.40 -18.60
N LEU A 173 28.37 4.46 -17.64
CA LEU A 173 28.54 4.73 -16.22
C LEU A 173 29.92 4.23 -15.75
N GLU A 174 30.65 5.07 -15.01
CA GLU A 174 31.95 4.75 -14.43
C GLU A 174 31.86 4.78 -12.89
N GLY A 175 32.70 3.99 -12.21
CA GLY A 175 32.75 3.91 -10.75
C GLY A 175 31.79 2.89 -10.14
N GLU A 176 31.41 3.09 -8.88
CA GLU A 176 30.46 2.24 -8.17
C GLU A 176 29.03 2.55 -8.64
N VAL A 177 28.36 1.55 -9.21
CA VAL A 177 27.00 1.67 -9.77
C VAL A 177 26.03 0.81 -8.99
N SER A 178 24.95 1.42 -8.50
CA SER A 178 23.79 0.75 -7.88
C SER A 178 22.53 1.07 -8.67
N TRP A 179 21.59 0.13 -8.78
CA TRP A 179 20.40 0.26 -9.62
C TRP A 179 19.21 -0.55 -9.10
N ASP A 180 18.01 -0.10 -9.46
CA ASP A 180 16.75 -0.79 -9.16
C ASP A 180 15.90 -0.94 -10.44
N PRO A 181 15.42 -2.16 -10.77
CA PRO A 181 14.51 -2.33 -11.89
C PRO A 181 13.11 -1.80 -11.53
N ARG A 182 12.42 -1.23 -12.53
CA ARG A 182 11.01 -0.83 -12.43
C ARG A 182 10.16 -1.53 -13.48
N PRO A 183 9.94 -2.85 -13.37
CA PRO A 183 9.02 -3.55 -14.27
C PRO A 183 7.59 -3.12 -14.00
N ILE A 184 6.82 -2.95 -15.08
CA ILE A 184 5.37 -2.75 -15.04
C ILE A 184 4.80 -3.79 -15.99
N SER A 185 3.82 -4.57 -15.53
CA SER A 185 3.18 -5.58 -16.33
C SER A 185 1.81 -5.11 -16.83
N ARG A 186 1.35 -5.68 -17.95
CA ARG A 186 -0.01 -5.46 -18.43
C ARG A 186 -1.04 -5.97 -17.40
N ASN A 187 -0.81 -7.16 -16.83
CA ASN A 187 -1.72 -7.75 -15.86
C ASN A 187 -1.84 -6.91 -14.59
N GLY A 188 -0.71 -6.45 -14.04
CA GLY A 188 -0.66 -5.55 -12.89
C GLY A 188 -1.40 -4.23 -13.14
N SER A 189 -1.16 -3.64 -14.32
CA SER A 189 -1.88 -2.44 -14.77
C SER A 189 -3.38 -2.67 -14.89
N GLU A 190 -3.80 -3.74 -15.56
CA GLU A 190 -5.21 -4.00 -15.85
C GLU A 190 -6.03 -4.18 -14.57
N ARG A 191 -5.59 -5.04 -13.65
CA ARG A 191 -6.34 -5.30 -12.41
C ARG A 191 -6.48 -4.07 -11.52
N VAL A 192 -5.48 -3.20 -11.45
CA VAL A 192 -5.54 -1.98 -10.61
C VAL A 192 -6.36 -0.89 -11.28
N ILE A 193 -6.30 -0.77 -12.60
CA ILE A 193 -7.09 0.21 -13.36
C ILE A 193 -8.58 -0.20 -13.32
N ARG A 194 -8.91 -1.47 -13.58
CA ARG A 194 -10.30 -1.97 -13.44
C ARG A 194 -10.82 -1.74 -12.04
N PHE A 195 -10.01 -2.03 -11.01
CA PHE A 195 -10.37 -1.75 -9.63
C PHE A 195 -10.72 -0.26 -9.41
N ALA A 196 -9.94 0.66 -10.01
CA ALA A 196 -10.21 2.09 -9.91
C ALA A 196 -11.54 2.50 -10.54
N PHE A 197 -11.86 1.99 -11.72
CA PHE A 197 -13.14 2.25 -12.37
C PHE A 197 -14.33 1.63 -11.62
N GLU A 198 -14.19 0.41 -11.10
CA GLU A 198 -15.23 -0.21 -10.27
C GLU A 198 -15.46 0.55 -8.97
N LEU A 199 -14.40 1.03 -8.32
CA LEU A 199 -14.53 1.87 -7.14
C LEU A 199 -15.21 3.21 -7.47
N ALA A 200 -14.88 3.81 -8.62
CA ALA A 200 -15.55 5.02 -9.10
C ALA A 200 -17.05 4.79 -9.30
N LYS A 201 -17.47 3.70 -9.98
CA LYS A 201 -18.89 3.34 -10.12
C LYS A 201 -19.60 3.16 -8.77
N ARG A 202 -18.96 2.46 -7.82
CA ARG A 202 -19.51 2.29 -6.46
C ARG A 202 -19.70 3.63 -5.75
N ARG A 203 -18.70 4.51 -5.82
CA ARG A 203 -18.77 5.87 -5.25
C ARG A 203 -19.84 6.71 -5.91
N GLU A 204 -19.98 6.65 -7.23
CA GLU A 204 -21.03 7.34 -7.98
C GLU A 204 -22.42 6.92 -7.49
N SER A 205 -22.65 5.61 -7.35
CA SER A 205 -23.91 5.08 -6.83
C SER A 205 -24.16 5.43 -5.36
N GLN A 206 -23.12 5.53 -4.53
CA GLN A 206 -23.29 5.83 -3.10
C GLN A 206 -23.49 7.33 -2.85
N LEU A 207 -22.71 8.17 -3.52
CA LEU A 207 -22.71 9.62 -3.35
C LEU A 207 -23.72 10.32 -4.25
N GLN A 208 -24.28 9.62 -5.25
CA GLN A 208 -25.17 10.19 -6.27
C GLN A 208 -24.53 11.40 -6.95
N ALA A 209 -23.22 11.34 -7.18
CA ALA A 209 -22.40 12.41 -7.73
C ALA A 209 -21.44 11.85 -8.80
N PRO A 210 -21.28 12.53 -9.95
CA PRO A 210 -20.39 12.08 -11.01
C PRO A 210 -18.98 11.79 -10.49
N GLN A 211 -18.37 10.72 -10.96
CA GLN A 211 -17.00 10.36 -10.60
C GLN A 211 -16.05 10.49 -11.77
N ARG A 212 -14.77 10.64 -11.44
CA ARG A 212 -13.67 10.77 -12.40
C ARG A 212 -12.50 9.88 -11.99
N VAL A 213 -11.88 9.22 -12.96
CA VAL A 213 -10.63 8.48 -12.76
C VAL A 213 -9.48 9.22 -13.45
N THR A 214 -8.47 9.62 -12.68
CA THR A 214 -7.27 10.28 -13.20
C THR A 214 -6.09 9.29 -13.25
N CYS A 215 -5.57 9.02 -14.45
CA CYS A 215 -4.33 8.25 -14.63
C CYS A 215 -3.12 9.15 -14.37
N VAL A 216 -2.37 8.87 -13.31
CA VAL A 216 -1.15 9.60 -12.93
C VAL A 216 0.08 8.78 -13.30
N ASP A 217 0.93 9.29 -14.20
CA ASP A 217 2.11 8.55 -14.70
C ASP A 217 3.28 9.48 -15.10
N LYS A 218 4.31 8.92 -15.76
CA LYS A 218 5.40 9.68 -16.39
C LYS A 218 5.73 9.14 -17.79
N SER A 219 4.69 8.87 -18.59
CA SER A 219 4.78 8.19 -19.89
C SER A 219 5.50 9.01 -20.98
N ASN A 220 5.68 10.32 -20.78
CA ASN A 220 6.57 11.13 -21.61
C ASN A 220 8.03 10.66 -21.51
N VAL A 221 8.45 10.11 -20.36
CA VAL A 221 9.83 9.63 -20.13
C VAL A 221 9.90 8.10 -20.09
N LEU A 222 9.05 7.45 -19.30
CA LEU A 222 9.23 6.06 -18.88
C LEU A 222 8.42 5.07 -19.72
N ARG A 223 9.08 4.05 -20.28
CA ARG A 223 8.44 3.00 -21.11
C ARG A 223 7.36 2.22 -20.35
N GLY A 224 7.61 1.83 -19.10
CA GLY A 224 6.59 1.15 -18.28
C GLY A 224 5.33 2.01 -18.06
N CYS A 225 5.48 3.33 -17.94
CA CYS A 225 4.34 4.24 -17.86
C CYS A 225 3.59 4.38 -19.18
N ARG A 226 4.26 4.22 -20.34
CA ARG A 226 3.58 4.16 -21.65
C ARG A 226 2.70 2.92 -21.75
N LEU A 227 3.18 1.77 -21.26
CA LEU A 227 2.36 0.57 -21.16
C LEU A 227 1.16 0.80 -20.23
N PHE A 228 1.40 1.31 -19.01
CA PHE A 228 0.32 1.60 -18.05
C PHE A 228 -0.75 2.52 -18.64
N ARG A 229 -0.35 3.62 -19.29
CA ARG A 229 -1.27 4.56 -19.94
C ARG A 229 -2.02 3.92 -21.11
N LYS A 230 -1.36 3.09 -21.92
CA LYS A 230 -2.02 2.34 -23.00
C LYS A 230 -3.12 1.42 -22.44
N VAL A 231 -2.82 0.67 -21.38
CA VAL A 231 -3.80 -0.20 -20.72
C VAL A 231 -4.94 0.61 -20.10
N PHE A 232 -4.63 1.78 -19.54
CA PHE A 232 -5.66 2.70 -19.03
C PHE A 232 -6.63 3.15 -20.10
N ASP A 233 -6.11 3.52 -21.28
CA ASP A 233 -6.93 3.96 -22.41
C ASP A 233 -7.83 2.83 -22.92
N GLU A 234 -7.27 1.62 -23.07
CA GLU A 234 -8.04 0.43 -23.47
C GLU A 234 -9.18 0.12 -22.48
N ILE A 235 -8.93 0.19 -21.17
CA ILE A 235 -9.96 -0.11 -20.16
C ILE A 235 -10.98 1.02 -20.07
N ALA A 236 -10.57 2.29 -20.22
CA ALA A 236 -11.47 3.43 -20.14
C ALA A 236 -12.63 3.35 -21.15
N GLU A 237 -12.40 2.74 -22.32
CA GLU A 237 -13.43 2.48 -23.34
C GLU A 237 -14.58 1.60 -22.82
N GLU A 238 -14.33 0.76 -21.80
CA GLU A 238 -15.36 -0.10 -21.19
C GLU A 238 -16.22 0.64 -20.13
N TYR A 239 -15.87 1.88 -19.79
CA TYR A 239 -16.47 2.67 -18.71
C TYR A 239 -16.91 4.07 -19.18
N GLU A 240 -17.69 4.13 -20.25
CA GLU A 240 -18.12 5.39 -20.90
C GLU A 240 -18.81 6.40 -19.96
N SER A 241 -19.43 5.94 -18.86
CA SER A 241 -20.11 6.82 -17.89
C SER A 241 -19.15 7.54 -16.93
N ILE A 242 -17.89 7.10 -16.84
CA ILE A 242 -16.91 7.65 -15.89
C ILE A 242 -15.98 8.60 -16.64
N GLU A 243 -15.90 9.84 -16.16
CA GLU A 243 -14.98 10.81 -16.74
C GLU A 243 -13.52 10.35 -16.52
N THR A 244 -12.67 10.51 -17.53
CA THR A 244 -11.24 10.18 -17.41
C THR A 244 -10.36 11.40 -17.61
N THR A 245 -9.25 11.43 -16.89
CA THR A 245 -8.21 12.46 -17.04
C THR A 245 -6.83 11.81 -16.92
N LYS A 246 -5.80 12.46 -17.47
CA LYS A 246 -4.40 12.02 -17.36
C LYS A 246 -3.56 13.15 -16.81
N ALA A 247 -2.66 12.83 -15.91
CA ALA A 247 -1.71 13.78 -15.36
C ALA A 247 -0.31 13.17 -15.32
N PHE A 248 0.71 14.00 -15.55
CA PHE A 248 2.06 13.60 -15.16
C PHE A 248 2.26 13.80 -13.66
N ILE A 249 3.04 12.93 -13.01
CA ILE A 249 3.18 12.93 -11.54
C ILE A 249 3.65 14.28 -10.96
N ASP A 250 4.52 15.01 -11.67
CA ASP A 250 4.95 16.36 -11.31
C ASP A 250 3.80 17.38 -11.39
N ALA A 251 3.03 17.37 -12.47
CA ALA A 251 1.85 18.23 -12.59
C ALA A 251 0.78 17.89 -11.55
N PHE A 252 0.51 16.60 -11.34
CA PHE A 252 -0.45 16.12 -10.34
C PHE A 252 -0.05 16.55 -8.93
N THR A 253 1.25 16.51 -8.60
CA THR A 253 1.76 17.00 -7.31
C THR A 253 1.44 18.48 -7.10
N MET A 254 1.54 19.31 -8.14
CA MET A 254 1.13 20.72 -8.06
C MET A 254 -0.40 20.86 -7.91
N TRP A 255 -1.19 20.02 -8.57
CA TRP A 255 -2.65 20.05 -8.47
C TRP A 255 -3.17 19.70 -7.07
N LEU A 256 -2.42 18.90 -6.30
CA LEU A 256 -2.78 18.58 -4.91
C LEU A 256 -2.67 19.77 -3.95
N VAL A 257 -1.95 20.83 -4.33
CA VAL A 257 -1.72 22.02 -3.48
C VAL A 257 -2.48 23.24 -3.98
N ARG A 258 -2.66 23.35 -5.30
CA ARG A 258 -3.29 24.48 -5.98
C ARG A 258 -4.73 24.71 -5.54
#